data_AF-A0A453BXY6-F1
#
_entry.id   AF-A0A453BXY6-F1
#
_cell.length_a   1.000
_cell.length_b   1.000
_cell.length_c   1.000
_cell.angle_alpha   90.00
_cell.angle_beta   90.00
_cell.angle_gamma   90.00
#
_symmetry.space_group_name_H-M   'P 1'
#
loop_
_entity.id
_entity.type
_entity.pdbx_description
1 polymer ?
#
loop_
_entity_poly.entity_id
_entity_poly.type
_entity_poly.pdbx_seq_one_letter_code
_entity_poly.pdbx_strand_id
1 'polypeptide(L)'
;VVALAAFASARAAAAYVQQALLWEAALRAVWRLRERAFERLLARDLAFFDGREGMAAGDIAHRITDEADDVADAVYSVLNTIVPTSLQLIAMGTQMVAIDPQLSLVAAMVIPCMSIVIAKLGERLRQISKEARLSLAMLAAYLNDVLPSMLTVKVNNGEHKEMLRFHELAFVDLKNNLGKKKMKALIPQAVRTTYIAGLVVLCAGSVAVSGTTFDPEGFLSFLTALALFVEPIQDFGKAYNEYKQGEPALERIFDLTRFIPEVRDKPSAVHLNSVKGDIKFHDVTFRYVAGMPPTVDGVNLHIRAGETIAIVGPSGGGKTTLAKLLLRLYHPQSGIELNISSTLVQNL
;
A
#
# COMPACT_ATOMS: atom_id res chain seq x y z
N VAL A 1 -22.38 -42.17 7.96
CA VAL A 1 -20.90 -42.04 7.82
C VAL A 1 -20.49 -41.80 6.37
N VAL A 2 -20.82 -42.68 5.42
CA VAL A 2 -20.43 -42.52 3.99
C VAL A 2 -20.94 -41.22 3.37
N ALA A 3 -22.21 -40.83 3.60
CA ALA A 3 -22.75 -39.56 3.09
C ALA A 3 -22.06 -38.31 3.69
N LEU A 4 -21.71 -38.36 4.99
CA LEU A 4 -20.98 -37.29 5.67
C LEU A 4 -19.54 -37.18 5.14
N ALA A 5 -18.88 -38.31 4.92
CA ALA A 5 -17.55 -38.34 4.32
C ALA A 5 -17.57 -37.81 2.88
N ALA A 6 -18.55 -38.22 2.07
CA ALA A 6 -18.73 -37.70 0.71
C ALA A 6 -18.97 -36.20 0.69
N PHE A 7 -19.82 -35.69 1.58
CA PHE A 7 -20.09 -34.25 1.70
C PHE A 7 -18.84 -33.47 2.14
N ALA A 8 -18.10 -33.97 3.13
CA ALA A 8 -16.86 -33.34 3.59
C ALA A 8 -15.79 -33.30 2.49
N SER A 9 -15.62 -34.39 1.74
CA SER A 9 -14.71 -34.46 0.59
C SER A 9 -15.13 -33.51 -0.53
N ALA A 10 -16.43 -33.46 -0.86
CA ALA A 10 -16.95 -32.55 -1.87
C ALA A 10 -16.74 -31.08 -1.47
N ARG A 11 -17.00 -30.73 -0.20
CA ARG A 11 -16.72 -29.40 0.35
C ARG A 11 -15.23 -29.06 0.26
N ALA A 12 -14.34 -29.97 0.63
CA ALA A 12 -12.90 -29.75 0.58
C ALA A 12 -12.41 -29.52 -0.86
N ALA A 13 -12.88 -30.33 -1.81
CA ALA A 13 -12.55 -30.17 -3.23
C ALA A 13 -13.08 -28.83 -3.78
N ALA A 14 -14.33 -28.48 -3.46
CA ALA A 14 -14.91 -27.21 -3.88
C ALA A 14 -14.15 -26.01 -3.29
N ALA A 15 -13.77 -26.06 -2.01
CA ALA A 15 -12.99 -25.02 -1.36
C ALA A 15 -11.61 -24.86 -2.00
N TYR A 16 -10.93 -25.96 -2.32
CA TYR A 16 -9.66 -25.91 -3.04
C TYR A 16 -9.80 -25.27 -4.43
N VAL A 17 -10.78 -25.70 -5.22
CA VAL A 17 -11.03 -25.15 -6.56
C VAL A 17 -11.37 -23.66 -6.48
N GLN A 18 -12.22 -23.25 -5.53
CA GLN A 18 -12.54 -21.86 -5.28
C GLN A 18 -11.28 -21.04 -4.97
N GLN A 19 -10.45 -21.50 -4.02
CA GLN A 19 -9.22 -20.79 -3.64
C GLN A 19 -8.25 -20.69 -4.81
N ALA A 20 -8.06 -21.77 -5.57
CA ALA A 20 -7.17 -21.80 -6.73
C ALA A 20 -7.62 -20.81 -7.82
N LEU A 21 -8.91 -20.80 -8.16
CA LEU A 21 -9.46 -19.88 -9.17
C LEU A 21 -9.40 -18.41 -8.71
N LEU A 22 -9.67 -18.14 -7.43
CA LEU A 22 -9.58 -16.80 -6.88
C LEU A 22 -8.13 -16.30 -6.85
N TRP A 23 -7.18 -17.16 -6.50
CA TRP A 23 -5.76 -16.82 -6.56
C TRP A 23 -5.30 -16.54 -7.98
N GLU A 24 -5.72 -17.37 -8.93
CA GLU A 24 -5.43 -17.15 -10.35
C GLU A 24 -6.00 -15.80 -10.83
N ALA A 25 -7.24 -15.46 -10.45
CA ALA A 25 -7.84 -14.18 -10.80
C ALA A 25 -7.09 -13.00 -10.17
N ALA A 26 -6.72 -13.08 -8.89
CA ALA A 26 -5.98 -12.03 -8.19
C ALA A 26 -4.59 -11.80 -8.82
N LEU A 27 -3.84 -12.87 -9.08
CA LEU A 27 -2.51 -12.79 -9.71
C LEU A 27 -2.58 -12.29 -11.16
N ARG A 28 -3.60 -12.70 -11.93
CA ARG A 28 -3.81 -12.17 -13.29
C ARG A 28 -4.14 -10.68 -13.28
N ALA A 29 -4.90 -10.20 -12.29
CA ALA A 29 -5.19 -8.78 -12.14
C ALA A 29 -3.91 -7.98 -11.82
N VAL A 30 -3.08 -8.48 -10.91
CA VAL A 30 -1.80 -7.86 -10.56
C VAL A 30 -0.79 -7.91 -11.70
N TRP A 31 -0.76 -8.99 -12.47
CA TRP A 31 0.06 -9.07 -13.68
C TRP A 31 -0.27 -7.94 -14.67
N ARG A 32 -1.56 -7.72 -14.97
CA ARG A 32 -2.01 -6.61 -15.82
C ARG A 32 -1.71 -5.24 -15.21
N LEU A 33 -1.83 -5.12 -13.89
CA LEU A 33 -1.48 -3.90 -13.17
C LEU A 33 0.00 -3.58 -13.32
N ARG A 34 0.89 -4.56 -13.12
CA ARG A 34 2.34 -4.44 -13.29
C ARG A 34 2.71 -4.05 -14.72
N GLU A 35 2.13 -4.73 -15.71
CA GLU A 35 2.37 -4.44 -17.12
C GLU A 35 1.98 -2.99 -17.46
N ARG A 36 0.77 -2.57 -17.08
CA ARG A 36 0.28 -1.21 -17.33
C ARG A 36 1.05 -0.15 -16.54
N ALA A 37 1.46 -0.46 -15.31
CA ALA A 37 2.29 0.45 -14.52
C ALA A 37 3.65 0.65 -15.16
N PHE A 38 4.28 -0.43 -15.64
CA PHE A 38 5.56 -0.37 -16.31
C PHE A 38 5.47 0.34 -17.67
N GLU A 39 4.44 0.06 -18.48
CA GLU A 39 4.17 0.77 -19.74
C GLU A 39 4.05 2.28 -19.50
N ARG A 40 3.26 2.69 -18.50
CA ARG A 40 3.11 4.11 -18.15
C ARG A 40 4.39 4.70 -17.60
N LEU A 41 5.13 3.96 -16.78
CA LEU A 41 6.43 4.41 -16.27
C LEU A 41 7.42 4.69 -17.41
N LEU A 42 7.46 3.86 -18.45
CA LEU A 42 8.32 4.08 -19.62
C LEU A 42 7.94 5.34 -20.41
N ALA A 43 6.68 5.75 -20.35
CA ALA A 43 6.19 6.99 -20.97
C ALA A 43 6.43 8.24 -20.11
N ARG A 44 7.04 8.14 -18.92
CA ARG A 44 7.36 9.29 -18.05
C ARG A 44 8.49 10.13 -18.64
N ASP A 45 8.41 11.43 -18.38
CA ASP A 45 9.51 12.35 -18.67
C ASP A 45 10.75 12.03 -17.83
N LEU A 46 11.93 12.29 -18.38
CA LEU A 46 13.21 12.02 -17.71
C LEU A 46 13.36 12.76 -16.37
N ALA A 47 12.67 13.90 -16.23
CA ALA A 47 12.57 14.66 -14.99
C ALA A 47 12.14 13.81 -13.78
N PHE A 48 11.28 12.80 -14.00
CA PHE A 48 10.80 11.90 -12.96
C PHE A 48 11.91 11.00 -12.38
N PHE A 49 12.93 10.67 -13.18
CA PHE A 49 14.02 9.76 -12.79
C PHE A 49 15.25 10.50 -12.23
N ASP A 50 15.44 11.78 -12.58
CA ASP A 50 16.63 12.57 -12.19
C ASP A 50 16.59 13.08 -10.72
N GLY A 51 15.58 12.70 -9.93
CA GLY A 51 15.72 12.55 -8.48
C GLY A 51 15.82 13.82 -7.61
N ARG A 52 15.33 15.00 -8.06
CA ARG A 52 15.19 16.19 -7.19
C ARG A 52 13.75 16.53 -6.78
N GLU A 53 12.78 16.17 -7.62
CA GLU A 53 11.34 16.12 -7.29
C GLU A 53 10.73 14.73 -7.61
N GLY A 54 11.57 13.81 -8.09
CA GLY A 54 11.19 12.49 -8.60
C GLY A 54 11.39 11.35 -7.61
N MET A 55 10.97 10.14 -8.01
CA MET A 55 10.97 8.95 -7.16
C MET A 55 12.24 8.12 -7.39
N ALA A 56 12.87 7.63 -6.32
CA ALA A 56 14.08 6.82 -6.45
C ALA A 56 13.79 5.51 -7.19
N ALA A 57 14.72 5.04 -8.03
CA ALA A 57 14.56 3.79 -8.78
C ALA A 57 14.24 2.59 -7.88
N GLY A 58 14.80 2.55 -6.66
CA GLY A 58 14.48 1.52 -5.67
C GLY A 58 13.04 1.60 -5.14
N ASP A 59 12.50 2.80 -4.94
CA ASP A 59 11.10 2.99 -4.51
C ASP A 59 10.13 2.55 -5.63
N ILE A 60 10.43 2.90 -6.88
CA ILE A 60 9.66 2.44 -8.04
C ILE A 60 9.68 0.90 -8.15
N ALA A 61 10.85 0.28 -7.98
CA ALA A 61 10.98 -1.16 -8.02
C ALA A 61 10.15 -1.84 -6.91
N HIS A 62 10.28 -1.38 -5.67
CA HIS A 62 9.52 -1.90 -4.52
C HIS A 62 8.00 -1.78 -4.72
N ARG A 63 7.52 -0.68 -5.33
CA ARG A 63 6.09 -0.51 -5.64
C ARG A 63 5.57 -1.51 -6.66
N ILE A 64 6.37 -1.80 -7.70
CA ILE A 64 5.97 -2.73 -8.77
C ILE A 64 6.10 -4.19 -8.31
N THR A 65 7.01 -4.49 -7.38
CA THR A 65 7.17 -5.83 -6.82
C THR A 65 6.29 -6.03 -5.59
N ASP A 66 6.74 -5.55 -4.43
CA ASP A 66 6.26 -5.96 -3.11
C ASP A 66 4.87 -5.36 -2.85
N GLU A 67 4.68 -4.08 -3.15
CA GLU A 67 3.36 -3.44 -2.96
C GLU A 67 2.32 -3.99 -3.95
N ALA A 68 2.74 -4.46 -5.12
CA ALA A 68 1.82 -5.10 -6.06
C ALA A 68 1.38 -6.49 -5.58
N ASP A 69 2.23 -7.21 -4.85
CA ASP A 69 1.83 -8.46 -4.19
C ASP A 69 0.88 -8.19 -3.01
N ASP A 70 1.09 -7.13 -2.23
CA ASP A 70 0.14 -6.70 -1.18
C ASP A 70 -1.26 -6.42 -1.77
N VAL A 71 -1.34 -5.87 -2.99
CA VAL A 71 -2.60 -5.70 -3.72
C VAL A 71 -3.22 -7.04 -4.12
N ALA A 72 -2.40 -8.03 -4.52
CA ALA A 72 -2.89 -9.38 -4.84
C ALA A 72 -3.54 -10.02 -3.61
N ASP A 73 -2.86 -9.96 -2.47
CA ASP A 73 -3.34 -10.46 -1.18
C ASP A 73 -4.65 -9.78 -0.78
N ALA A 74 -4.73 -8.45 -0.89
CA ALA A 74 -5.94 -7.69 -0.57
C ALA A 74 -7.13 -8.10 -1.47
N VAL A 75 -6.93 -8.21 -2.78
CA VAL A 75 -7.97 -8.64 -3.73
C VAL A 75 -8.42 -10.07 -3.44
N TYR A 76 -7.48 -10.99 -3.22
CA TYR A 76 -7.78 -12.37 -2.87
C TYR A 76 -8.57 -12.44 -1.57
N SER A 77 -8.14 -11.73 -0.53
CA SER A 77 -8.80 -11.70 0.78
C SER A 77 -10.24 -11.20 0.72
N VAL A 78 -10.47 -10.10 -0.02
CA VAL A 78 -11.81 -9.56 -0.23
C VAL A 78 -12.70 -10.60 -0.93
N LEU A 79 -12.23 -11.22 -2.02
CA LEU A 79 -13.06 -12.16 -2.78
C LEU A 79 -13.29 -13.49 -2.05
N ASN A 80 -12.24 -14.05 -1.45
CA ASN A 80 -12.28 -15.35 -0.80
C ASN A 80 -12.95 -15.30 0.57
N THR A 81 -12.88 -14.16 1.26
CA THR A 81 -13.40 -14.03 2.61
C THR A 81 -14.70 -13.26 2.65
N ILE A 82 -14.79 -12.05 2.09
CA ILE A 82 -15.98 -11.20 2.27
C ILE A 82 -17.22 -11.84 1.65
N VAL A 83 -17.13 -12.36 0.43
CA VAL A 83 -18.32 -12.92 -0.26
C VAL A 83 -18.90 -14.15 0.47
N PRO A 84 -18.12 -15.20 0.79
CA PRO A 84 -18.67 -16.37 1.48
C PRO A 84 -19.11 -16.03 2.91
N THR A 85 -18.36 -15.17 3.59
CA THR A 85 -18.65 -14.76 4.97
C THR A 85 -19.93 -13.96 5.06
N SER A 86 -20.17 -13.01 4.15
CA SER A 86 -21.43 -12.27 4.08
C SER A 86 -22.61 -13.19 3.80
N LEU A 87 -22.47 -14.15 2.87
CA LEU A 87 -23.52 -15.13 2.59
C LEU A 87 -23.80 -16.03 3.79
N GLN A 88 -22.76 -16.49 4.49
CA GLN A 88 -22.88 -17.30 5.69
C GLN A 88 -23.54 -16.53 6.84
N LEU A 89 -23.18 -15.27 7.05
CA LEU A 89 -23.80 -14.40 8.06
C LEU A 89 -25.30 -14.20 7.77
N ILE A 90 -25.67 -13.96 6.51
CA ILE A 90 -27.07 -13.83 6.10
C ILE A 90 -27.81 -15.16 6.34
N ALA A 91 -27.28 -16.28 5.86
CA ALA A 91 -27.91 -17.59 6.00
C ALA A 91 -28.11 -18.00 7.47
N MET A 92 -27.06 -17.86 8.29
CA MET A 92 -27.12 -18.18 9.72
C MET A 92 -28.02 -17.20 10.48
N GLY A 93 -27.97 -15.90 10.15
CA GLY A 93 -28.86 -14.89 10.73
C GLY A 93 -30.34 -15.19 10.44
N THR A 94 -30.68 -15.53 9.19
CA THR A 94 -32.04 -15.93 8.82
C THR A 94 -32.46 -17.22 9.53
N GLN A 95 -31.57 -18.20 9.63
CA GLN A 95 -31.84 -19.46 10.35
C GLN A 95 -32.11 -19.22 11.84
N MET A 96 -31.31 -18.37 12.50
CA MET A 96 -31.52 -18.04 13.91
C MET A 96 -32.89 -17.38 14.13
N VAL A 97 -33.25 -16.41 13.29
CA VAL A 97 -34.56 -15.73 13.36
C VAL A 97 -35.71 -16.69 13.09
N ALA A 98 -35.52 -17.67 12.20
CA ALA A 98 -36.53 -18.69 11.91
C ALA A 98 -36.74 -19.69 13.06
N ILE A 99 -35.71 -19.99 13.86
CA ILE A 99 -35.82 -20.86 15.03
C ILE A 99 -36.53 -20.14 16.16
N ASP A 100 -36.01 -18.98 16.58
CA ASP A 100 -36.61 -18.16 17.63
C ASP A 100 -36.28 -16.67 17.43
N PRO A 101 -37.27 -15.85 17.04
CA PRO A 101 -37.08 -14.41 16.84
C PRO A 101 -36.69 -13.64 18.11
N GLN A 102 -37.15 -14.08 19.30
CA GLN A 102 -36.90 -13.38 20.56
C GLN A 102 -35.47 -13.63 21.04
N LEU A 103 -35.03 -14.89 21.01
CA LEU A 103 -33.63 -15.27 21.30
C LEU A 103 -32.64 -14.64 20.30
N SER A 104 -33.05 -14.53 19.03
CA SER A 104 -32.25 -13.85 18.00
C SER A 104 -32.08 -12.36 18.27
N LEU A 105 -33.10 -11.68 18.80
CA LEU A 105 -33.01 -10.27 19.18
C LEU A 105 -32.04 -10.07 20.36
N VAL A 106 -32.07 -10.97 21.35
CA VAL A 106 -31.11 -10.96 22.46
C VAL A 106 -29.68 -11.18 21.93
N ALA A 107 -29.49 -12.11 21.00
CA ALA A 107 -28.19 -12.36 20.38
C ALA A 107 -27.70 -11.15 19.56
N ALA A 108 -28.60 -10.50 18.83
CA ALA A 108 -28.30 -9.27 18.09
C ALA A 108 -27.85 -8.13 19.02
N MET A 109 -28.32 -8.07 20.27
CA MET A 109 -27.88 -7.08 21.27
C MET A 109 -26.48 -7.37 21.84
N VAL A 110 -25.98 -8.60 21.74
CA VAL A 110 -24.59 -8.94 22.12
C VAL A 110 -23.59 -8.33 21.12
N ILE A 111 -23.96 -8.21 19.85
CA ILE A 111 -23.11 -7.66 18.77
C ILE A 111 -22.67 -6.22 19.03
N PRO A 112 -23.55 -5.23 19.32
CA PRO A 112 -23.13 -3.86 19.61
C PRO A 112 -22.30 -3.79 20.89
N CYS A 113 -22.62 -4.60 21.91
CA CYS A 113 -21.82 -4.68 23.14
C CYS A 113 -20.38 -5.14 22.84
N MET A 114 -20.22 -6.21 22.06
CA MET A 114 -18.90 -6.66 21.59
C MET A 114 -18.19 -5.60 20.74
N SER A 115 -18.91 -4.95 19.84
CA SER A 115 -18.36 -3.91 18.97
C SER A 115 -17.78 -2.75 19.77
N ILE A 116 -18.46 -2.32 20.84
CA ILE A 116 -17.96 -1.27 21.74
C ILE A 116 -16.69 -1.73 22.48
N VAL A 117 -16.67 -2.96 22.99
CA VAL A 117 -15.47 -3.51 23.68
C VAL A 117 -14.29 -3.59 22.72
N ILE A 118 -14.50 -4.12 21.51
CA ILE A 118 -13.48 -4.24 20.47
C ILE A 118 -12.98 -2.87 20.04
N ALA A 119 -13.88 -1.90 19.78
CA ALA A 119 -13.52 -0.55 19.38
C ALA A 119 -12.66 0.15 20.46
N LYS A 120 -13.08 0.06 21.73
CA LYS A 120 -12.36 0.70 22.85
C LYS A 120 -10.98 0.07 23.09
N LEU A 121 -10.89 -1.25 23.02
CA LEU A 121 -9.60 -1.95 23.14
C LEU A 121 -8.71 -1.71 21.92
N GLY A 122 -9.29 -1.65 20.73
CA GLY A 122 -8.61 -1.36 19.47
C GLY A 122 -7.99 0.03 19.45
N GLU A 123 -8.74 1.05 19.87
CA GLU A 123 -8.23 2.43 19.95
C GLU A 123 -7.08 2.54 20.98
N ARG A 124 -7.23 1.89 22.14
CA ARG A 124 -6.15 1.84 23.13
C ARG A 124 -4.90 1.13 22.60
N LEU A 125 -5.06 0.02 21.88
CA LEU A 125 -3.94 -0.68 21.25
C LEU A 125 -3.28 0.17 20.15
N ARG A 126 -4.06 0.94 19.39
CA ARG A 126 -3.56 1.84 18.35
C ARG A 126 -2.65 2.92 18.95
N GLN A 127 -3.05 3.55 20.05
CA GLN A 127 -2.24 4.54 20.76
C GLN A 127 -0.92 3.96 21.26
N ILE A 128 -0.96 2.83 21.96
CA ILE A 128 0.26 2.14 22.46
C ILE A 128 1.15 1.69 21.29
N SER A 129 0.54 1.24 20.19
CA SER A 129 1.30 0.83 19.00
C SER A 129 2.00 2.00 18.32
N LYS A 130 1.43 3.21 18.39
CA LYS A 130 2.06 4.43 17.88
C LYS A 130 3.31 4.77 18.70
N GLU A 131 3.22 4.73 20.02
CA GLU A 131 4.37 4.98 20.92
C GLU A 131 5.50 3.96 20.70
N ALA A 132 5.16 2.67 20.56
CA ALA A 132 6.13 1.62 20.27
C ALA A 132 6.77 1.76 18.87
N ARG A 133 6.04 2.27 17.88
CA ARG A 133 6.62 2.58 16.55
C ARG A 133 7.57 3.78 16.62
N LEU A 134 7.23 4.80 17.40
CA LEU A 134 8.08 5.97 17.60
C LEU A 134 9.38 5.61 18.32
N SER A 135 9.34 4.75 19.35
CA SER A 135 10.57 4.28 20.02
C SER A 135 11.50 3.53 19.08
N LEU A 136 10.94 2.63 18.26
CA LEU A 136 11.72 1.90 17.26
C LEU A 136 12.31 2.83 16.20
N ALA A 137 11.55 3.83 15.75
CA ALA A 137 12.03 4.83 14.79
C ALA A 137 13.19 5.66 15.35
N MET A 138 13.13 6.07 16.64
CA MET A 138 14.24 6.77 17.30
C MET A 138 15.49 5.89 17.39
N LEU A 139 15.33 4.60 17.69
CA LEU A 139 16.44 3.66 17.75
C LEU A 139 17.09 3.45 16.36
N ALA A 140 16.27 3.33 15.31
CA ALA A 140 16.75 3.24 13.93
C ALA A 140 17.46 4.53 13.47
N ALA A 141 16.90 5.70 13.79
CA ALA A 141 17.51 7.00 13.50
C ALA A 141 18.88 7.13 14.18
N TYR A 142 18.97 6.78 15.46
CA TYR A 142 20.24 6.79 16.20
C TYR A 142 21.29 5.87 15.55
N LEU A 143 20.92 4.67 15.12
CA LEU A 143 21.83 3.78 14.39
C LEU A 143 22.29 4.39 13.06
N ASN A 144 21.38 5.06 12.35
CA ASN A 144 21.70 5.72 11.09
C ASN A 144 22.66 6.92 11.27
N ASP A 145 22.69 7.54 12.44
CA ASP A 145 23.66 8.61 12.77
C ASP A 145 25.02 8.05 13.20
N VAL A 146 25.04 6.99 14.01
CA VAL A 146 26.27 6.44 14.62
C VAL A 146 27.06 5.56 13.65
N LEU A 147 26.39 4.71 12.86
CA LEU A 147 27.08 3.76 11.98
C LEU A 147 27.96 4.45 10.91
N PRO A 148 27.50 5.51 10.21
CA PRO A 148 28.37 6.27 9.29
C PRO A 148 29.50 7.00 10.03
N SER A 149 29.27 7.37 11.29
CA SER A 149 30.20 8.12 12.14
C SER A 149 31.17 7.23 12.94
N MET A 150 31.26 5.93 12.62
CA MET A 150 32.01 4.95 13.40
C MET A 150 33.50 5.29 13.54
N LEU A 151 34.10 5.89 12.51
CA LEU A 151 35.50 6.37 12.58
C LEU A 151 35.68 7.38 13.72
N THR A 152 34.76 8.35 13.84
CA THR A 152 34.78 9.37 14.89
C THR A 152 34.61 8.77 16.27
N VAL A 153 33.75 7.75 16.41
CA VAL A 153 33.57 7.01 17.67
C VAL A 153 34.87 6.32 18.07
N LYS A 154 35.55 5.65 17.12
CA LYS A 154 36.82 4.95 17.36
C LYS A 154 37.97 5.90 17.72
N VAL A 155 38.11 7.00 17.00
CA VAL A 155 39.16 7.99 17.25
C VAL A 155 39.02 8.65 18.63
N ASN A 156 37.79 8.81 19.12
CA ASN A 156 37.52 9.40 20.43
C ASN A 156 37.39 8.38 21.57
N ASN A 157 37.63 7.08 21.35
CA ASN A 157 37.37 6.01 22.31
C ASN A 157 35.96 6.12 22.95
N GLY A 158 34.97 6.48 22.13
CA GLY A 158 33.62 6.83 22.56
C GLY A 158 32.66 5.64 22.72
N GLU A 159 33.11 4.40 22.50
CA GLU A 159 32.24 3.22 22.41
C GLU A 159 31.39 3.00 23.66
N HIS A 160 31.97 3.20 24.84
CA HIS A 160 31.23 3.01 26.09
C HIS A 160 30.09 4.04 26.23
N LYS A 161 30.33 5.28 25.81
CA LYS A 161 29.33 6.36 25.86
C LYS A 161 28.19 6.11 24.89
N GLU A 162 28.50 5.66 23.67
CA GLU A 162 27.49 5.29 22.68
C GLU A 162 26.71 4.04 23.11
N MET A 163 27.36 3.06 23.75
CA MET A 163 26.67 1.89 24.31
C MET A 163 25.67 2.27 25.41
N LEU A 164 26.01 3.23 26.29
CA LEU A 164 25.09 3.72 27.32
C LEU A 164 23.86 4.42 26.70
N ARG A 165 24.07 5.25 25.67
CA ARG A 165 22.98 5.90 24.93
C ARG A 165 22.08 4.89 24.22
N PHE A 166 22.69 3.90 23.54
CA PHE A 166 21.95 2.83 22.90
C PHE A 166 21.12 2.03 23.90
N HIS A 167 21.69 1.71 25.08
CA HIS A 167 21.00 1.00 26.14
C HIS A 167 19.75 1.76 26.62
N GLU A 168 19.84 3.08 26.81
CA GLU A 168 18.68 3.90 27.21
C GLU A 168 17.55 3.86 26.16
N LEU A 169 17.90 4.05 24.88
CA LEU A 169 16.93 3.98 23.78
C LEU A 169 16.31 2.57 23.66
N ALA A 170 17.13 1.53 23.76
CA ALA A 170 16.68 0.14 23.72
C ALA A 170 15.76 -0.21 24.89
N PHE A 171 16.01 0.34 26.08
CA PHE A 171 15.17 0.13 27.25
C PHE A 171 13.80 0.81 27.10
N VAL A 172 13.76 2.02 26.52
CA VAL A 172 12.49 2.70 26.19
C VAL A 172 11.69 1.88 25.16
N ASP A 173 12.35 1.37 24.11
CA ASP A 173 11.69 0.49 23.14
C ASP A 173 11.16 -0.78 23.80
N LEU A 174 11.96 -1.44 24.63
CA LEU A 174 11.54 -2.62 25.38
C LEU A 174 10.27 -2.34 26.19
N LYS A 175 10.23 -1.24 26.95
CA LYS A 175 9.07 -0.86 27.77
C LYS A 175 7.81 -0.66 26.93
N ASN A 176 7.92 0.10 25.84
CA ASN A 176 6.78 0.42 24.96
C ASN A 176 6.29 -0.81 24.20
N ASN A 177 7.22 -1.58 23.65
CA ASN A 177 6.93 -2.79 22.88
C ASN A 177 6.38 -3.90 23.79
N LEU A 178 6.85 -4.02 25.02
CA LEU A 178 6.27 -4.91 26.02
C LEU A 178 4.83 -4.50 26.39
N GLY A 179 4.57 -3.20 26.57
CA GLY A 179 3.22 -2.66 26.78
C GLY A 179 2.28 -3.02 25.63
N LYS A 180 2.74 -2.85 24.38
CA LYS A 180 2.02 -3.27 23.16
C LYS A 180 1.73 -4.77 23.15
N LYS A 181 2.73 -5.61 23.42
CA LYS A 181 2.56 -7.07 23.43
C LYS A 181 1.62 -7.54 24.54
N LYS A 182 1.70 -6.95 25.74
CA LYS A 182 0.76 -7.23 26.84
C LYS A 182 -0.68 -6.86 26.47
N MET A 183 -0.89 -5.71 25.85
CA MET A 183 -2.21 -5.30 25.37
C MET A 183 -2.73 -6.25 24.28
N LYS A 184 -1.88 -6.63 23.32
CA LYS A 184 -2.22 -7.60 22.27
C LYS A 184 -2.57 -8.98 22.84
N ALA A 185 -1.94 -9.40 23.93
CA ALA A 185 -2.27 -10.63 24.64
C ALA A 185 -3.60 -10.54 25.43
N LEU A 186 -3.95 -9.35 25.94
CA LEU A 186 -5.19 -9.12 26.68
C LEU A 186 -6.44 -9.14 25.78
N ILE A 187 -6.34 -8.63 24.54
CA ILE A 187 -7.48 -8.47 23.63
C ILE A 187 -8.22 -9.80 23.36
N PRO A 188 -7.55 -10.90 22.94
CA PRO A 188 -8.24 -12.17 22.73
C PRO A 188 -8.91 -12.71 23.99
N GLN A 189 -8.33 -12.46 25.17
CA GLN A 189 -8.90 -12.90 26.45
C GLN A 189 -10.14 -12.07 26.80
N ALA A 190 -10.09 -10.75 26.62
CA ALA A 190 -11.24 -9.89 26.83
C ALA A 190 -12.41 -10.26 25.88
N VAL A 191 -12.12 -10.46 24.60
CA VAL A 191 -13.13 -10.90 23.60
C VAL A 191 -13.72 -12.26 23.97
N ARG A 192 -12.89 -13.22 24.39
CA ARG A 192 -13.36 -14.54 24.83
C ARG A 192 -14.26 -14.44 26.07
N THR A 193 -13.91 -13.62 27.05
CA THR A 193 -14.74 -13.41 28.24
C THR A 193 -16.07 -12.75 27.88
N THR A 194 -16.07 -11.75 26.99
CA THR A 194 -17.32 -11.14 26.50
C THR A 194 -18.18 -12.15 25.73
N TYR A 195 -17.56 -13.06 24.96
CA TYR A 195 -18.27 -14.14 24.28
C TYR A 195 -18.93 -15.11 25.25
N ILE A 196 -18.20 -15.59 26.26
CA ILE A 196 -18.75 -16.48 27.29
C ILE A 196 -19.87 -15.77 28.06
N ALA A 197 -19.70 -14.49 28.41
CA ALA A 197 -20.75 -13.71 29.07
C ALA A 197 -22.00 -13.58 28.18
N GLY A 198 -21.82 -13.35 26.87
CA GLY A 198 -22.91 -13.34 25.89
C GLY A 198 -23.64 -14.68 25.82
N LEU A 199 -22.92 -15.80 25.79
CA LEU A 199 -23.51 -17.14 25.85
C LEU A 199 -24.32 -17.38 27.13
N VAL A 200 -23.80 -16.96 28.29
CA VAL A 200 -24.52 -17.08 29.57
C VAL A 200 -25.80 -16.26 29.57
N VAL A 201 -25.76 -15.02 29.06
CA VAL A 201 -26.95 -14.17 28.92
C VAL A 201 -27.98 -14.81 27.98
N LEU A 202 -27.52 -15.46 26.90
CA LEU A 202 -28.41 -16.16 25.96
C LEU A 202 -29.01 -17.43 26.57
N CYS A 203 -28.25 -18.21 27.34
CA CYS A 203 -28.78 -19.34 28.09
C CYS A 203 -29.83 -18.87 29.13
N ALA A 204 -29.54 -17.82 29.89
CA ALA A 204 -30.51 -17.24 30.84
C ALA A 204 -31.75 -16.68 30.13
N GLY A 205 -31.56 -16.02 28.98
CA GLY A 205 -32.64 -15.51 28.13
C GLY A 205 -33.52 -16.62 27.57
N SER A 206 -32.95 -17.75 27.17
CA SER A 206 -33.72 -18.91 26.72
C SER A 206 -34.62 -19.47 27.82
N VAL A 207 -34.10 -19.60 29.05
CA VAL A 207 -34.89 -20.08 30.20
C VAL A 207 -36.01 -19.10 30.57
N ALA A 208 -35.77 -17.79 30.41
CA ALA A 208 -36.77 -16.75 30.70
C ALA A 208 -37.86 -16.64 29.62
N VAL A 209 -37.51 -16.86 28.35
CA VAL A 209 -38.43 -16.77 27.21
C VAL A 209 -39.25 -18.05 27.03
N SER A 210 -38.65 -19.22 27.22
CA SER A 210 -39.25 -20.52 26.89
C SER A 210 -40.15 -21.12 27.98
N GLY A 211 -40.83 -20.31 28.80
CA GLY A 211 -41.60 -20.76 29.97
C GLY A 211 -42.20 -22.19 29.87
N THR A 212 -41.81 -23.09 30.77
CA THR A 212 -42.23 -24.52 30.92
C THR A 212 -42.14 -25.48 29.72
N THR A 213 -42.01 -25.03 28.48
CA THR A 213 -41.84 -25.88 27.27
C THR A 213 -40.52 -25.56 26.58
N PHE A 214 -39.46 -26.14 27.11
CA PHE A 214 -38.11 -26.05 26.57
C PHE A 214 -37.97 -27.10 25.46
N ASP A 215 -37.87 -26.68 24.19
CA ASP A 215 -37.51 -27.59 23.09
C ASP A 215 -35.98 -27.75 23.05
N PRO A 216 -35.43 -28.89 23.49
CA PRO A 216 -33.99 -29.08 23.58
C PRO A 216 -33.34 -29.11 22.19
N GLU A 217 -34.07 -29.55 21.16
CA GLU A 217 -33.58 -29.68 19.79
C GLU A 217 -33.42 -28.31 19.12
N GLY A 218 -34.44 -27.44 19.25
CA GLY A 218 -34.38 -26.05 18.81
C GLY A 218 -33.29 -25.25 19.51
N PHE A 219 -33.12 -25.43 20.83
CA PHE A 219 -32.07 -24.75 21.61
C PHE A 219 -30.65 -25.20 21.20
N LEU A 220 -30.44 -26.51 21.03
CA LEU A 220 -29.15 -27.04 20.56
C LEU A 220 -28.84 -26.56 19.13
N SER A 221 -29.84 -26.51 18.26
CA SER A 221 -29.72 -25.98 16.90
C SER A 221 -29.39 -24.49 16.91
N PHE A 222 -29.99 -23.71 17.82
CA PHE A 222 -29.70 -22.30 18.00
C PHE A 222 -28.28 -22.05 18.52
N LEU A 223 -27.83 -22.79 19.55
CA LEU A 223 -26.46 -22.70 20.06
C LEU A 223 -25.43 -23.07 18.99
N THR A 224 -25.73 -24.07 18.16
CA THR A 224 -24.87 -24.47 17.03
C THR A 224 -24.80 -23.37 15.97
N ALA A 225 -25.95 -22.80 15.58
CA ALA A 225 -26.01 -21.68 14.64
C ALA A 225 -25.23 -20.47 15.15
N LEU A 226 -25.36 -20.14 16.44
CA LEU A 226 -24.63 -19.06 17.10
C LEU A 226 -23.12 -19.31 17.14
N ALA A 227 -22.67 -20.54 17.43
CA ALA A 227 -21.26 -20.88 17.39
C ALA A 227 -20.67 -20.71 15.99
N LEU A 228 -21.40 -21.16 14.95
CA LEU A 228 -21.03 -20.99 13.54
C LEU A 228 -21.18 -19.54 13.03
N PHE A 229 -21.89 -18.67 13.75
CA PHE A 229 -22.04 -17.25 13.42
C PHE A 229 -20.79 -16.42 13.79
N VAL A 230 -20.01 -16.86 14.78
CA VAL A 230 -18.88 -16.10 15.35
C VAL A 230 -17.66 -16.10 14.44
N GLU A 231 -17.30 -17.25 13.86
CA GLU A 231 -16.13 -17.39 12.98
C GLU A 231 -16.21 -16.43 11.77
N PRO A 232 -17.35 -16.36 11.03
CA PRO A 232 -17.54 -15.39 9.96
C PRO A 232 -17.27 -13.94 10.36
N ILE A 233 -17.73 -13.50 11.54
CA ILE A 233 -17.49 -12.12 12.01
C ILE A 233 -15.99 -11.84 12.14
N GLN A 234 -15.23 -12.80 12.67
CA GLN A 234 -13.79 -12.66 12.85
C GLN A 234 -13.07 -12.63 11.51
N ASP A 235 -13.44 -13.50 10.58
CA ASP A 235 -12.84 -13.58 9.25
C ASP A 235 -13.16 -12.34 8.42
N PHE A 236 -14.38 -11.80 8.53
CA PHE A 236 -14.73 -10.49 7.96
C PHE A 236 -13.80 -9.39 8.47
N GLY A 237 -13.54 -9.36 9.78
CA GLY A 237 -12.63 -8.38 10.40
C GLY A 237 -11.18 -8.51 9.93
N LYS A 238 -10.68 -9.74 9.73
CA LYS A 238 -9.35 -9.98 9.16
C LYS A 238 -9.27 -9.51 7.72
N ALA A 239 -10.24 -9.88 6.88
CA ALA A 239 -10.29 -9.48 5.48
C ALA A 239 -10.39 -7.97 5.31
N TYR A 240 -11.16 -7.30 6.17
CA TYR A 240 -11.22 -5.84 6.19
C TYR A 240 -9.86 -5.21 6.53
N ASN A 241 -9.11 -5.80 7.48
CA ASN A 241 -7.76 -5.33 7.81
C ASN A 241 -6.76 -5.55 6.66
N GLU A 242 -6.84 -6.67 5.95
CA GLU A 242 -6.00 -6.96 4.77
C GLU A 242 -6.32 -5.98 3.63
N TYR A 243 -7.61 -5.75 3.35
CA TYR A 243 -8.06 -4.71 2.42
C TYR A 243 -7.50 -3.34 2.78
N LYS A 244 -7.59 -2.93 4.05
CA LYS A 244 -7.05 -1.65 4.52
C LYS A 244 -5.53 -1.56 4.48
N GLN A 245 -4.82 -2.68 4.49
CA GLN A 245 -3.37 -2.70 4.29
C GLN A 245 -2.99 -2.55 2.81
N GLY A 246 -3.78 -3.13 1.89
CA GLY A 246 -3.55 -3.02 0.44
C GLY A 246 -3.99 -1.68 -0.17
N GLU A 247 -4.90 -0.93 0.46
CA GLU A 247 -5.43 0.34 -0.07
C GLU A 247 -4.32 1.39 -0.38
N PRO A 248 -3.35 1.67 0.52
CA PRO A 248 -2.25 2.60 0.23
C PRO A 248 -1.25 2.09 -0.81
N ALA A 249 -1.06 0.77 -0.91
CA ALA A 249 -0.22 0.15 -1.95
C ALA A 249 -0.85 0.36 -3.34
N LEU A 250 -2.16 0.13 -3.44
CA LEU A 250 -2.92 0.36 -4.67
C LEU A 250 -2.87 1.83 -5.11
N GLU A 251 -3.08 2.77 -4.19
CA GLU A 251 -3.03 4.21 -4.48
C GLU A 251 -1.66 4.63 -5.03
N ARG A 252 -0.57 4.19 -4.38
CA ARG A 252 0.80 4.51 -4.80
C ARG A 252 1.18 3.92 -6.17
N ILE A 253 0.68 2.72 -6.50
CA ILE A 253 0.86 2.15 -7.84
C ILE A 253 0.05 2.95 -8.86
N PHE A 254 -1.19 3.34 -8.53
CA PHE A 254 -1.98 4.19 -9.42
C PHE A 254 -1.33 5.56 -9.67
N ASP A 255 -0.69 6.16 -8.67
CA ASP A 255 0.04 7.42 -8.83
C ASP A 255 1.20 7.31 -9.84
N LEU A 256 1.83 6.14 -9.96
CA LEU A 256 2.83 5.89 -11.02
C LEU A 256 2.19 5.96 -12.42
N THR A 257 0.94 5.53 -12.54
CA THR A 257 0.21 5.45 -13.82
C THR A 257 -0.54 6.73 -14.20
N ARG A 258 -0.93 7.52 -13.20
CA ARG A 258 -1.75 8.73 -13.32
C ARG A 258 -0.86 9.94 -13.58
N PHE A 259 -0.45 10.10 -14.82
CA PHE A 259 0.18 11.32 -15.28
C PHE A 259 -0.03 11.55 -16.76
N ILE A 260 0.22 12.79 -17.17
CA ILE A 260 0.23 13.21 -18.56
C ILE A 260 1.69 13.60 -18.84
N PRO A 261 2.39 12.94 -19.78
CA PRO A 261 3.76 13.31 -20.14
C PRO A 261 3.82 14.77 -20.58
N GLU A 262 4.82 15.50 -20.11
CA GLU A 262 5.06 16.90 -20.48
C GLU A 262 5.59 16.99 -21.91
N VAL A 263 6.48 16.06 -22.28
CA VAL A 263 6.98 15.90 -23.64
C VAL A 263 6.01 15.00 -24.42
N ARG A 264 5.11 15.62 -25.18
CA ARG A 264 4.19 14.89 -26.06
C ARG A 264 4.31 15.41 -27.48
N ASP A 265 4.35 14.49 -28.44
CA ASP A 265 4.27 14.85 -29.84
C ASP A 265 2.94 15.56 -30.10
N LYS A 266 3.00 16.68 -30.80
CA LYS A 266 1.76 17.38 -31.19
C LYS A 266 0.98 16.49 -32.16
N PRO A 267 -0.36 16.58 -32.20
CA PRO A 267 -1.16 15.85 -33.18
C PRO A 267 -0.74 16.14 -34.64
N SER A 268 -0.10 17.29 -34.87
CA SER A 268 0.45 17.71 -36.16
C SER A 268 1.95 17.41 -36.31
N ALA A 269 2.48 16.45 -35.56
CA ALA A 269 3.90 16.08 -35.62
C ALA A 269 4.27 15.58 -37.02
N VAL A 270 5.40 16.06 -37.54
CA VAL A 270 5.89 15.71 -38.89
C VAL A 270 7.03 14.72 -38.76
N HIS A 271 6.97 13.60 -39.49
CA HIS A 271 8.13 12.70 -39.61
C HIS A 271 9.17 13.30 -40.55
N LEU A 272 10.38 13.52 -40.04
CA LEU A 272 11.52 13.96 -40.86
C LEU A 272 12.19 12.77 -41.54
N ASN A 273 12.08 12.69 -42.87
CA ASN A 273 12.77 11.66 -43.66
C ASN A 273 14.27 11.92 -43.83
N SER A 274 14.70 13.19 -43.79
CA SER A 274 16.11 13.57 -43.90
C SER A 274 16.38 14.87 -43.15
N VAL A 275 17.49 14.92 -42.43
CA VAL A 275 17.88 16.08 -41.61
C VAL A 275 19.19 16.68 -42.14
N LYS A 276 19.21 17.98 -42.44
CA LYS A 276 20.45 18.68 -42.87
C LYS A 276 21.44 18.91 -41.72
N GLY A 277 20.98 18.86 -40.47
CA GLY A 277 21.83 19.04 -39.29
C GLY A 277 22.15 20.50 -38.92
N ASP A 278 21.39 21.48 -39.43
CA ASP A 278 21.47 22.87 -38.95
C ASP A 278 20.68 22.99 -37.63
N ILE A 279 21.35 23.40 -36.54
CA ILE A 279 20.78 23.48 -35.19
C ILE A 279 20.89 24.91 -34.67
N LYS A 280 19.78 25.47 -34.18
CA LYS A 280 19.72 26.83 -33.64
C LYS A 280 18.99 26.87 -32.31
N PHE A 281 19.70 27.23 -31.25
CA PHE A 281 19.15 27.67 -29.99
C PHE A 281 18.96 29.19 -30.04
N HIS A 282 17.76 29.66 -29.75
CA HIS A 282 17.47 31.08 -29.65
C HIS A 282 16.87 31.42 -28.29
N ASP A 283 17.62 32.21 -27.52
CA ASP A 283 17.26 32.69 -26.18
C ASP A 283 16.75 31.58 -25.25
N VAL A 284 17.44 30.44 -25.25
CA VAL A 284 16.99 29.25 -24.53
C VAL A 284 17.32 29.36 -23.04
N THR A 285 16.29 29.28 -22.22
CA THR A 285 16.40 29.28 -20.76
C THR A 285 15.77 28.02 -20.20
N PHE A 286 16.54 27.30 -19.37
CA PHE A 286 16.12 26.07 -18.72
C PHE A 286 16.51 26.01 -17.25
N ARG A 287 15.57 25.61 -16.39
CA ARG A 287 15.78 25.21 -14.99
C ARG A 287 15.17 23.83 -14.74
N TYR A 288 15.87 23.02 -13.95
CA TYR A 288 15.36 21.70 -13.52
C TYR A 288 14.25 21.80 -12.47
N VAL A 289 14.26 22.84 -11.63
CA VAL A 289 13.36 23.01 -10.48
C VAL A 289 12.83 24.43 -10.46
N ALA A 290 11.54 24.60 -10.20
CA ALA A 290 10.92 25.91 -10.06
C ALA A 290 11.52 26.65 -8.84
N GLY A 291 11.87 27.93 -9.00
CA GLY A 291 12.45 28.75 -7.92
C GLY A 291 13.98 28.63 -7.72
N MET A 292 14.65 27.70 -8.41
CA MET A 292 16.12 27.62 -8.45
C MET A 292 16.70 28.42 -9.62
N PRO A 293 17.96 28.93 -9.56
CA PRO A 293 18.59 29.62 -10.68
C PRO A 293 18.57 28.78 -11.98
N PRO A 294 18.40 29.42 -13.15
CA PRO A 294 18.44 28.72 -14.43
C PRO A 294 19.81 28.05 -14.62
N THR A 295 19.79 26.80 -15.10
CA THR A 295 21.00 26.05 -15.45
C THR A 295 21.52 26.44 -16.83
N VAL A 296 20.60 26.85 -17.70
CA VAL A 296 20.86 27.46 -19.01
C VAL A 296 20.06 28.75 -19.03
N ASP A 297 20.69 29.88 -19.36
CA ASP A 297 20.06 31.21 -19.26
C ASP A 297 20.36 32.02 -20.53
N GLY A 298 19.34 32.25 -21.36
CA GLY A 298 19.43 33.08 -22.57
C GLY A 298 20.44 32.59 -23.62
N VAL A 299 20.62 31.27 -23.77
CA VAL A 299 21.64 30.73 -24.69
C VAL A 299 21.23 30.90 -26.15
N ASN A 300 22.12 31.52 -26.91
CA ASN A 300 22.04 31.65 -28.36
C ASN A 300 23.21 30.90 -29.01
N LEU A 301 22.90 29.84 -29.76
CA LEU A 301 23.90 28.96 -30.37
C LEU A 301 23.43 28.53 -31.76
N HIS A 302 24.27 28.67 -32.78
CA HIS A 302 24.03 28.15 -34.12
C HIS A 302 25.14 27.17 -34.49
N ILE A 303 24.77 25.92 -34.77
CA ILE A 303 25.64 24.86 -35.27
C ILE A 303 25.23 24.59 -36.71
N ARG A 304 26.14 24.81 -37.65
CA ARG A 304 25.88 24.62 -39.09
C ARG A 304 25.92 23.14 -39.44
N ALA A 305 25.26 22.79 -40.54
CA ALA A 305 25.33 21.46 -41.12
C ALA A 305 26.79 21.00 -41.34
N GLY A 306 27.16 19.85 -40.76
CA GLY A 306 28.51 19.28 -40.85
C GLY A 306 29.55 19.92 -39.93
N GLU A 307 29.18 20.93 -39.14
CA GLU A 307 30.06 21.57 -38.17
C GLU A 307 30.21 20.71 -36.90
N THR A 308 31.44 20.60 -36.39
CA THR A 308 31.71 19.96 -35.09
C THR A 308 32.10 21.04 -34.10
N ILE A 309 31.36 21.13 -33.00
CA ILE A 309 31.64 22.09 -31.92
C ILE A 309 32.05 21.34 -30.64
N ALA A 310 32.85 22.01 -29.80
CA ALA A 310 33.18 21.53 -28.46
C ALA A 310 32.63 22.49 -27.41
N ILE A 311 31.80 21.97 -26.49
CA ILE A 311 31.26 22.76 -25.37
C ILE A 311 32.17 22.58 -24.16
N VAL A 312 32.88 23.64 -23.77
CA VAL A 312 33.85 23.64 -22.65
C VAL A 312 33.39 24.57 -21.53
N GLY A 313 33.76 24.25 -20.28
CA GLY A 313 33.43 25.07 -19.12
C GLY A 313 33.52 24.31 -17.80
N PRO A 314 33.39 25.00 -16.65
CA PRO A 314 33.49 24.40 -15.31
C PRO A 314 32.38 23.37 -15.04
N SER A 315 32.61 22.46 -14.09
CA SER A 315 31.57 21.51 -13.64
C SER A 315 30.32 22.28 -13.19
N GLY A 316 29.14 21.80 -13.58
CA GLY A 316 27.85 22.48 -13.31
C GLY A 316 27.46 23.60 -14.28
N GLY A 317 28.31 23.99 -15.24
CA GLY A 317 28.01 25.05 -16.21
C GLY A 317 26.99 24.71 -17.31
N GLY A 318 26.05 23.79 -17.09
CA GLY A 318 24.93 23.53 -18.02
C GLY A 318 25.25 22.73 -19.30
N LYS A 319 26.49 22.28 -19.52
CA LYS A 319 26.91 21.55 -20.74
C LYS A 319 26.08 20.30 -21.02
N THR A 320 25.94 19.40 -20.04
CA THR A 320 25.11 18.19 -20.15
C THR A 320 23.63 18.53 -20.32
N THR A 321 23.19 19.63 -19.71
CA THR A 321 21.81 20.12 -19.84
C THR A 321 21.52 20.56 -21.28
N LEU A 322 22.42 21.30 -21.93
CA LEU A 322 22.29 21.64 -23.35
C LEU A 322 22.20 20.41 -24.26
N ALA A 323 22.98 19.37 -23.98
CA ALA A 323 22.88 18.10 -24.72
C ALA A 323 21.53 17.40 -24.48
N LYS A 324 21.01 17.40 -23.25
CA LYS A 324 19.69 16.83 -22.92
C LYS A 324 18.54 17.59 -23.59
N LEU A 325 18.64 18.92 -23.68
CA LEU A 325 17.68 19.79 -24.40
C LEU A 325 17.72 19.53 -25.91
N LEU A 326 18.91 19.39 -26.50
CA LEU A 326 19.07 19.02 -27.92
C LEU A 326 18.37 17.69 -28.26
N LEU A 327 18.43 16.73 -27.35
CA LEU A 327 17.77 15.43 -27.48
C LEU A 327 16.28 15.46 -27.11
N ARG A 328 15.73 16.64 -26.80
CA ARG A 328 14.35 16.84 -26.34
C ARG A 328 13.96 15.96 -25.15
N LEU A 329 14.93 15.67 -24.27
CA LEU A 329 14.67 14.97 -23.00
C LEU A 329 14.03 15.87 -21.95
N TYR A 330 14.06 17.19 -22.18
CA TYR A 330 13.39 18.23 -21.41
C TYR A 330 12.83 19.29 -22.36
N HIS A 331 11.81 20.02 -21.91
CA HIS A 331 11.33 21.24 -22.57
C HIS A 331 11.86 22.50 -21.85
N PRO A 332 12.33 23.52 -22.58
CA PRO A 332 12.83 24.77 -22.02
C PRO A 332 11.66 25.66 -21.62
N GLN A 333 11.85 26.50 -20.60
CA GLN A 333 10.79 27.41 -20.17
C GLN A 333 10.63 28.60 -21.13
N SER A 334 11.70 29.01 -21.82
CA SER A 334 11.65 30.03 -22.85
C SER A 334 12.69 29.77 -23.94
N GLY A 335 12.45 30.36 -25.11
CA GLY A 335 13.27 30.20 -26.30
C GLY A 335 12.70 29.18 -27.30
N ILE A 336 13.19 29.24 -28.53
CA ILE A 336 12.82 28.29 -29.59
C ILE A 336 13.97 27.31 -29.73
N GLU A 337 13.66 26.04 -29.45
CA GLU A 337 14.72 25.09 -29.14
C GLU A 337 15.46 24.62 -30.37
N LEU A 338 14.80 24.38 -31.50
CA LEU A 338 15.46 23.70 -32.61
C LEU A 338 14.73 23.98 -33.93
N ASN A 339 15.45 24.53 -34.91
CA ASN A 339 15.01 24.60 -36.30
C ASN A 339 15.80 23.58 -37.13
N ILE A 340 15.38 22.31 -37.09
CA ILE A 340 16.03 21.25 -37.85
C ILE A 340 15.50 21.34 -39.29
N SER A 341 16.23 22.01 -40.17
CA SER A 341 15.89 22.13 -41.60
C SER A 341 14.58 22.90 -41.89
N SER A 342 14.34 24.05 -41.26
CA SER A 342 13.15 24.93 -41.41
C SER A 342 11.85 24.47 -40.71
N THR A 343 11.87 23.39 -39.92
CA THR A 343 10.75 22.92 -39.11
C THR A 343 11.06 23.01 -37.61
N LEU A 344 10.12 23.56 -36.83
CA LEU A 344 10.19 23.64 -35.37
C LEU A 344 10.15 22.25 -34.75
N VAL A 345 11.08 21.91 -33.86
CA VAL A 345 11.08 20.60 -33.18
C VAL A 345 9.90 20.39 -32.25
N GLN A 346 9.24 21.46 -31.79
CA GLN A 346 7.96 21.33 -31.09
C GLN A 346 6.84 20.71 -31.96
N ASN A 347 7.04 20.67 -33.28
CA ASN A 347 6.11 20.09 -34.27
C ASN A 347 6.67 18.79 -34.88
N LEU A 348 7.70 18.20 -34.28
CA LEU A 348 8.17 16.84 -34.54
C LEU A 348 7.68 15.92 -33.43
#